data_AF-A0A848VZF3-F1
#
_entry.id   AF-A0A848VZF3-F1
#
_cell.length_a   1.000
_cell.length_b   1.000
_cell.length_c   1.000
_cell.angle_alpha   90.00
_cell.angle_beta   90.00
_cell.angle_gamma   90.00
#
_symmetry.space_group_name_H-M   'P 1'
#
loop_
_entity.id
_entity.type
_entity.pdbx_description
1 polymer ?
#
loop_
_entity_poly.entity_id
_entity_poly.type
_entity_poly.pdbx_seq_one_letter_code
_entity_poly.pdbx_strand_id
1 'polypeptide(L)'
;VDDTHTMVIAWRHFREGDDPRGLTDKSQVGFGKTDFYGQDPDRSYAQRQKDPGDYDAWVSQGPRNIHARENLAFTDRGVAKARRMLRKAIRALAAGERVAHPTDFFDREIPTYGGDTMLRIPLQEGRDDGAVLKEVSMAIADIYRSGDHLQGVERTAFIVDALKKYEAGFQ
;
A
#
# COMPACT_ATOMS: atom_id res chain seq x y z
N VAL A 1 -15.30 9.11 17.00
CA VAL A 1 -14.93 7.86 16.28
C VAL A 1 -15.53 6.72 17.07
N ASP A 2 -16.40 5.93 16.44
CA ASP A 2 -17.09 4.78 17.01
C ASP A 2 -17.39 3.74 15.91
N ASP A 3 -18.23 2.74 16.20
CA ASP A 3 -18.62 1.66 15.27
C ASP A 3 -19.23 2.14 13.94
N THR A 4 -19.73 3.38 13.88
CA THR A 4 -20.45 3.97 12.74
C THR A 4 -19.91 5.33 12.29
N HIS A 5 -19.00 5.94 13.06
CA HIS A 5 -18.36 7.21 12.74
C HIS A 5 -16.85 7.04 12.62
N THR A 6 -16.32 7.28 11.41
CA THR A 6 -14.89 7.22 11.12
C THR A 6 -14.28 8.62 11.03
N MET A 7 -13.00 8.74 11.36
CA MET A 7 -12.18 9.91 11.05
C MET A 7 -11.13 9.50 10.02
N VAL A 8 -11.08 10.20 8.90
CA VAL A 8 -10.06 9.98 7.87
C VAL A 8 -8.92 10.96 8.10
N ILE A 9 -7.71 10.44 8.19
CA ILE A 9 -6.48 11.23 8.29
C ILE A 9 -5.61 10.83 7.11
N ALA A 10 -5.17 11.83 6.34
CA ALA A 10 -4.28 11.64 5.20
C ALA A 10 -3.02 12.49 5.38
N TRP A 11 -1.88 11.93 5.00
CA TRP A 11 -0.63 12.67 4.85
C TRP A 11 -0.24 12.63 3.38
N ARG A 12 -0.01 13.81 2.80
CA ARG A 12 0.40 13.95 1.40
C ARG A 12 1.85 14.43 1.33
N HIS A 13 2.72 13.58 0.77
CA HIS A 13 4.12 13.92 0.53
C HIS A 13 4.31 14.35 -0.93
N PHE A 14 4.68 15.61 -1.16
CA PHE A 14 5.04 16.13 -2.48
C PHE A 14 6.55 16.02 -2.68
N ARG A 15 6.98 15.17 -3.62
CA ARG A 15 8.38 15.07 -4.05
C ARG A 15 8.50 15.54 -5.49
N GLU A 16 9.65 16.11 -5.82
CA GLU A 16 9.97 16.45 -7.20
C GLU A 16 9.96 15.18 -8.07
N GLY A 17 9.29 15.23 -9.23
CA GLY A 17 9.20 14.10 -10.16
C GLY A 17 8.11 13.05 -9.88
N ASP A 18 7.43 13.09 -8.73
CA ASP A 18 6.35 12.13 -8.39
C ASP A 18 5.05 12.35 -9.20
N ASP A 19 4.88 13.54 -9.78
CA ASP A 19 3.73 13.90 -10.58
C ASP A 19 4.13 14.30 -12.01
N PRO A 20 4.59 13.34 -12.83
CA PRO A 20 5.05 13.64 -14.19
C PRO A 20 3.93 14.14 -15.10
N ARG A 21 2.66 14.03 -14.67
CA ARG A 21 1.47 14.44 -15.44
C ARG A 21 0.80 15.70 -14.89
N GLY A 22 1.30 16.29 -13.80
CA GLY A 22 0.73 17.50 -13.20
C GLY A 22 -0.71 17.32 -12.69
N LEU A 23 -1.06 16.12 -12.23
CA LEU A 23 -2.41 15.78 -11.76
C LEU A 23 -2.63 16.12 -10.29
N THR A 24 -1.57 16.45 -9.55
CA THR A 24 -1.62 16.77 -8.13
C THR A 24 -1.92 18.24 -7.91
N ASP A 25 -2.74 18.55 -6.91
CA ASP A 25 -3.09 19.92 -6.57
C ASP A 25 -2.95 20.13 -5.06
N LYS A 26 -1.81 20.70 -4.66
CA LYS A 26 -1.50 20.97 -3.25
C LYS A 26 -2.53 21.90 -2.59
N SER A 27 -3.22 22.75 -3.34
CA SER A 27 -4.25 23.64 -2.79
C SER A 27 -5.50 22.89 -2.32
N GLN A 28 -5.68 21.64 -2.77
CA GLN A 28 -6.81 20.78 -2.39
C GLN A 28 -6.52 19.94 -1.15
N VAL A 29 -5.28 19.93 -0.65
CA VAL A 29 -4.92 19.20 0.58
C VAL A 29 -5.31 20.02 1.79
N GLY A 30 -6.10 19.43 2.69
CA GLY A 30 -6.60 20.11 3.87
C GLY A 30 -7.13 19.16 4.93
N PHE A 31 -7.81 19.71 5.94
CA PHE A 31 -8.40 18.90 7.00
C PHE A 31 -9.47 17.96 6.43
N GLY A 32 -9.22 16.66 6.53
CA GLY A 32 -10.12 15.62 6.00
C GLY A 32 -10.25 15.61 4.48
N LYS A 33 -9.28 16.18 3.75
CA LYS A 33 -9.30 16.26 2.28
C LYS A 33 -7.92 16.00 1.68
N THR A 34 -7.89 15.27 0.59
CA THR A 34 -6.67 15.01 -0.20
C THR A 34 -6.90 15.35 -1.68
N ASP A 35 -5.82 15.49 -2.44
CA ASP A 35 -5.84 15.80 -3.88
C ASP A 35 -6.03 14.54 -4.76
N PHE A 36 -6.19 13.37 -4.16
CA PHE A 36 -6.35 12.12 -4.88
C PHE A 36 -7.77 11.94 -5.43
N TYR A 37 -7.83 11.61 -6.71
CA TYR A 37 -9.08 11.27 -7.39
C TYR A 37 -9.83 10.15 -6.68
N GLY A 38 -11.13 10.34 -6.45
CA GLY A 38 -12.04 9.29 -5.98
C GLY A 38 -11.90 8.90 -4.50
N GLN A 39 -11.10 9.62 -3.70
CA GLN A 39 -10.97 9.39 -2.26
C GLN A 39 -12.03 10.12 -1.41
N ASP A 40 -12.79 11.02 -2.03
CA ASP A 40 -13.77 11.89 -1.38
C ASP A 40 -15.15 11.84 -2.08
N PRO A 41 -16.25 12.30 -1.42
CA PRO A 41 -17.56 12.46 -2.04
C PRO A 41 -17.67 13.70 -2.95
N ASP A 42 -16.56 14.14 -3.54
CA ASP A 42 -16.38 15.41 -4.25
C ASP A 42 -17.18 15.53 -5.57
N ARG A 43 -17.50 14.39 -6.18
CA ARG A 43 -18.23 14.29 -7.45
C ARG A 43 -19.73 14.03 -7.21
N SER A 44 -20.56 14.44 -8.16
CA SER A 44 -22.01 14.18 -8.09
C SER A 44 -22.30 12.67 -8.01
N TYR A 45 -23.42 12.30 -7.38
CA TYR A 45 -23.81 10.89 -7.25
C TYR A 45 -23.88 10.17 -8.61
N ALA A 46 -24.43 10.83 -9.63
CA ALA A 46 -24.53 10.26 -10.99
C ALA A 46 -23.16 10.01 -11.63
N GLN A 47 -22.17 10.86 -11.36
CA GLN A 47 -20.80 10.65 -11.84
C GLN A 47 -20.12 9.51 -11.08
N ARG A 48 -20.26 9.47 -9.75
CA ARG A 48 -19.71 8.41 -8.89
C ARG A 48 -20.30 7.02 -9.21
N GLN A 49 -21.54 6.94 -9.69
CA GLN A 49 -22.12 5.70 -10.20
C GLN A 49 -21.50 5.23 -11.53
N LYS A 50 -21.04 6.16 -12.38
CA LYS A 50 -20.42 5.84 -13.68
C LYS A 50 -18.92 5.56 -13.56
N ASP A 51 -18.27 6.24 -12.63
CA ASP A 51 -16.82 6.20 -12.41
C ASP A 51 -16.54 6.19 -10.90
N PRO A 52 -16.76 5.06 -10.21
CA PRO A 52 -16.62 4.98 -8.75
C PRO A 52 -15.16 5.04 -8.33
N GLY A 53 -14.91 5.70 -7.19
CA GLY A 53 -13.59 5.71 -6.55
C GLY A 53 -13.53 4.85 -5.28
N ASP A 54 -12.39 4.91 -4.58
CA ASP A 54 -12.22 4.22 -3.30
C ASP A 54 -13.24 4.66 -2.25
N TYR A 55 -13.61 5.95 -2.22
CA TYR A 55 -14.68 6.46 -1.35
C TYR A 55 -15.98 5.69 -1.55
N ASP A 56 -16.39 5.47 -2.80
CA ASP A 56 -17.59 4.72 -3.16
C ASP A 56 -17.49 3.25 -2.73
N ALA A 57 -16.33 2.63 -2.93
CA ALA A 57 -16.06 1.27 -2.48
C ALA A 57 -16.14 1.12 -0.96
N TRP A 58 -15.73 2.14 -0.19
CA TRP A 58 -15.81 2.13 1.26
C TRP A 58 -17.23 2.34 1.75
N VAL A 59 -17.92 3.40 1.32
CA VAL A 59 -19.23 3.77 1.88
C VAL A 59 -20.35 2.83 1.43
N SER A 60 -20.21 2.17 0.28
CA SER A 60 -21.20 1.21 -0.22
C SER A 60 -21.31 -0.07 0.62
N GLN A 61 -20.31 -0.38 1.47
CA GLN A 61 -20.35 -1.51 2.40
C GLN A 61 -21.32 -1.26 3.58
N GLY A 62 -21.81 -0.02 3.74
CA GLY A 62 -22.70 0.41 4.81
C GLY A 62 -21.95 1.05 5.98
N PRO A 63 -22.66 1.43 7.05
CA PRO A 63 -22.06 2.15 8.18
C PRO A 63 -21.06 1.30 8.99
N ARG A 64 -21.09 -0.03 8.84
CA ARG A 64 -20.17 -0.97 9.47
C ARG A 64 -20.07 -2.24 8.64
N ASN A 65 -18.85 -2.74 8.45
CA ASN A 65 -18.63 -4.03 7.79
C ASN A 65 -19.18 -5.19 8.63
N ILE A 66 -20.02 -6.02 8.02
CA ILE A 66 -20.60 -7.20 8.66
C ILE A 66 -19.75 -8.40 8.29
N HIS A 67 -18.79 -8.76 9.14
CA HIS A 67 -17.86 -9.87 8.87
C HIS A 67 -18.56 -11.20 8.56
N ALA A 68 -19.76 -11.44 9.08
CA ALA A 68 -20.56 -12.64 8.78
C ALA A 68 -20.99 -12.73 7.29
N ARG A 69 -20.89 -11.65 6.52
CA ARG A 69 -21.21 -11.59 5.08
C ARG A 69 -19.98 -11.80 4.19
N GLU A 70 -18.79 -11.90 4.78
CA GLU A 70 -17.54 -12.00 4.03
C GLU A 70 -17.13 -13.47 3.83
N ASN A 71 -16.67 -13.79 2.62
CA ASN A 71 -16.15 -15.11 2.27
C ASN A 71 -14.70 -14.95 1.81
N LEU A 72 -13.74 -15.17 2.72
CA LEU A 72 -12.32 -15.01 2.42
C LEU A 72 -11.83 -16.14 1.50
N ALA A 73 -11.20 -15.78 0.40
CA ALA A 73 -10.55 -16.69 -0.54
C ALA A 73 -9.05 -16.83 -0.24
N PHE A 74 -8.37 -17.68 -1.01
CA PHE A 74 -6.93 -17.91 -0.87
C PHE A 74 -6.09 -16.64 -1.04
N THR A 75 -6.55 -15.70 -1.89
CA THR A 75 -5.90 -14.39 -2.11
C THR A 75 -6.04 -13.46 -0.90
N ASP A 76 -7.02 -13.68 -0.02
CA ASP A 76 -7.29 -12.84 1.16
C ASP A 76 -6.46 -13.22 2.40
N ARG A 77 -5.43 -14.06 2.24
CA ARG A 77 -4.55 -14.48 3.35
C ARG A 77 -3.91 -13.29 4.05
N GLY A 78 -3.58 -12.23 3.31
CA GLY A 78 -3.08 -10.96 3.88
C GLY A 78 -4.09 -10.31 4.81
N VAL A 79 -5.35 -10.18 4.37
CA VAL A 79 -6.46 -9.62 5.14
C VAL A 79 -6.69 -10.43 6.42
N ALA A 80 -6.72 -11.76 6.32
CA ALA A 80 -6.89 -12.64 7.48
C ALA A 80 -5.77 -12.47 8.53
N LYS A 81 -4.51 -12.32 8.07
CA LYS A 81 -3.36 -12.08 8.96
C LYS A 81 -3.45 -10.71 9.63
N ALA A 82 -3.75 -9.65 8.88
CA ALA A 82 -3.90 -8.30 9.41
C ALA A 82 -4.99 -8.23 10.49
N ARG A 83 -6.16 -8.84 10.23
CA ARG A 83 -7.26 -8.93 11.21
C ARG A 83 -6.86 -9.66 12.49
N ARG A 84 -6.13 -10.77 12.35
CA ARG A 84 -5.62 -11.53 13.51
C ARG A 84 -4.64 -10.71 14.33
N MET A 85 -3.71 -10.00 13.67
CA MET A 85 -2.75 -9.12 14.30
C MET A 85 -3.44 -8.01 15.09
N LEU A 86 -4.40 -7.30 14.47
CA LEU A 86 -5.16 -6.24 15.12
C LEU A 86 -5.96 -6.75 16.31
N ARG A 87 -6.64 -7.89 16.18
CA ARG A 87 -7.38 -8.52 17.29
C ARG A 87 -6.48 -8.87 18.46
N LYS A 88 -5.26 -9.37 18.20
CA LYS A 88 -4.27 -9.65 19.26
C LYS A 88 -3.85 -8.35 19.96
N ALA A 89 -3.53 -7.32 19.20
CA ALA A 89 -3.12 -6.02 19.74
C ALA A 89 -4.22 -5.37 20.61
N ILE A 90 -5.47 -5.40 20.16
CA ILE A 90 -6.62 -4.88 20.92
C ILE A 90 -6.77 -5.61 22.27
N ARG A 91 -6.65 -6.94 22.27
CA ARG A 91 -6.76 -7.75 23.50
C ARG A 91 -5.59 -7.51 24.46
N ALA A 92 -4.37 -7.40 23.94
CA ALA A 92 -3.19 -7.09 24.74
C ALA A 92 -3.33 -5.72 25.41
N LEU A 93 -3.75 -4.70 24.65
CA LEU A 93 -4.03 -3.38 25.20
C LEU A 93 -5.10 -3.42 26.29
N ALA A 94 -6.19 -4.16 26.08
CA ALA A 94 -7.24 -4.33 27.09
C ALA A 94 -6.75 -5.06 28.36
N ALA A 95 -5.70 -5.88 28.25
CA ALA A 95 -5.04 -6.53 29.38
C ALA A 95 -4.00 -5.63 30.08
N GLY A 96 -3.85 -4.38 29.64
CA GLY A 96 -2.88 -3.43 30.19
C GLY A 96 -1.47 -3.53 29.60
N GLU A 97 -1.28 -4.32 28.54
CA GLU A 97 0.00 -4.35 27.82
C GLU A 97 0.21 -3.06 27.01
N ARG A 98 1.47 -2.61 26.91
CA ARG A 98 1.82 -1.44 26.10
C ARG A 98 1.68 -1.77 24.61
N VAL A 99 1.11 -0.85 23.84
CA VAL A 99 1.11 -0.92 22.37
C VAL A 99 2.54 -0.70 21.86
N ALA A 100 2.99 -1.58 20.96
CA ALA A 100 4.28 -1.40 20.30
C ALA A 100 4.19 -0.21 19.32
N HIS A 101 5.11 0.73 19.44
CA HIS A 101 5.25 1.88 18.57
C HIS A 101 6.39 1.64 17.57
N PRO A 102 6.34 2.20 16.35
CA PRO A 102 7.44 2.07 15.40
C PRO A 102 8.79 2.52 15.97
N THR A 103 8.78 3.53 16.84
CA THR A 103 9.96 4.03 17.56
C THR A 103 10.57 3.04 18.55
N ASP A 104 9.90 1.92 18.83
CA ASP A 104 10.47 0.84 19.64
C ASP A 104 11.47 -0.02 18.84
N PHE A 105 11.41 0.06 17.50
CA PHE A 105 12.19 -0.78 16.59
C PHE A 105 13.06 0.04 15.63
N PHE A 106 12.71 1.30 15.40
CA PHE A 106 13.38 2.16 14.45
C PHE A 106 13.66 3.53 15.08
N ASP A 107 14.93 3.90 15.12
CA ASP A 107 15.40 5.19 15.64
C ASP A 107 15.39 6.29 14.56
N ARG A 108 15.17 5.91 13.29
CA ARG A 108 15.18 6.78 12.10
C ARG A 108 14.10 6.35 11.09
N GLU A 109 14.39 6.43 9.79
CA GLU A 109 13.46 6.06 8.73
C GLU A 109 13.06 4.58 8.84
N ILE A 110 11.76 4.34 8.74
CA ILE A 110 11.20 2.99 8.73
C ILE A 110 11.27 2.48 7.29
N PRO A 111 12.09 1.46 6.98
CA PRO A 111 12.07 0.85 5.66
C PRO A 111 10.71 0.16 5.47
N THR A 112 10.04 0.49 4.38
CA THR A 112 8.80 -0.19 3.98
C THR A 112 9.02 -0.97 2.69
N TYR A 113 8.10 -1.89 2.42
CA TYR A 113 7.95 -2.52 1.11
C TYR A 113 6.91 -1.79 0.26
N GLY A 114 6.52 -0.57 0.65
CA GLY A 114 5.56 0.25 -0.08
C GLY A 114 6.26 0.99 -1.22
N GLY A 115 5.67 0.92 -2.40
CA GLY A 115 6.13 1.62 -3.60
C GLY A 115 5.78 0.86 -4.86
N ASP A 116 5.84 1.55 -5.99
CA ASP A 116 5.65 0.98 -7.32
C ASP A 116 7.01 0.76 -7.98
N THR A 117 7.24 -0.44 -8.52
CA THR A 117 8.44 -0.77 -9.29
C THR A 117 8.03 -1.26 -10.67
N MET A 118 8.58 -0.64 -11.70
CA MET A 118 8.36 -1.02 -13.10
C MET A 118 9.67 -1.53 -13.68
N LEU A 119 9.71 -2.80 -14.08
CA LEU A 119 10.81 -3.38 -14.83
C LEU A 119 10.37 -3.64 -16.28
N ARG A 120 11.29 -3.44 -17.22
CA ARG A 120 11.15 -3.71 -18.66
C ARG A 120 11.77 -5.07 -18.97
N ILE A 121 11.00 -6.12 -18.73
CA ILE A 121 11.41 -7.49 -19.03
C ILE A 121 10.73 -7.92 -20.35
N PRO A 122 11.49 -8.25 -21.42
CA PRO A 122 10.91 -8.72 -22.66
C PRO A 122 10.26 -10.10 -22.48
N LEU A 123 9.36 -10.45 -23.41
CA LEU A 123 8.74 -11.76 -23.46
C LEU A 123 9.83 -12.85 -23.52
N GLN A 124 9.71 -13.83 -22.64
CA GLN A 124 10.67 -14.93 -22.55
C GLN A 124 10.19 -16.09 -23.42
N GLU A 125 10.64 -16.12 -24.68
CA GLU A 125 10.19 -17.14 -25.64
C GLU A 125 10.42 -18.57 -25.13
N GLY A 126 9.41 -19.43 -25.31
CA GLY A 126 9.44 -20.83 -24.87
C GLY A 126 9.29 -21.04 -23.36
N ARG A 127 9.08 -19.99 -22.56
CA ARG A 127 8.80 -20.08 -21.12
C ARG A 127 7.33 -19.81 -20.81
N ASP A 128 6.84 -20.44 -19.74
CA ASP A 128 5.50 -20.16 -19.20
C ASP A 128 5.48 -18.77 -18.54
N ASP A 129 4.61 -17.89 -19.03
CA ASP A 129 4.53 -16.49 -18.59
C ASP A 129 4.16 -16.36 -17.10
N GLY A 130 3.24 -17.19 -16.60
CA GLY A 130 2.86 -17.20 -15.19
C GLY A 130 4.00 -17.64 -14.28
N ALA A 131 4.81 -18.60 -14.72
CA ALA A 131 6.02 -19.02 -14.02
C ALA A 131 7.08 -17.92 -14.01
N VAL A 132 7.29 -17.22 -15.13
CA VAL A 132 8.21 -16.08 -15.23
C VAL A 132 7.77 -14.93 -14.31
N LEU A 133 6.49 -14.56 -14.34
CA LEU A 133 5.93 -13.52 -13.46
C LEU A 133 6.14 -13.87 -11.98
N LYS A 134 5.95 -15.13 -11.61
CA LYS A 134 6.19 -15.59 -10.24
C LYS A 134 7.69 -15.50 -9.87
N GLU A 135 8.58 -15.96 -10.74
CA GLU A 135 10.02 -15.87 -10.53
C GLU A 135 10.47 -14.41 -10.33
N VAL A 136 10.06 -13.51 -11.23
CA VAL A 136 10.34 -12.07 -11.15
C VAL A 136 9.79 -11.47 -9.85
N SER A 137 8.54 -11.77 -9.49
CA SER A 137 7.94 -11.27 -8.26
C SER A 137 8.72 -11.69 -7.01
N MET A 138 9.17 -12.95 -6.98
CA MET A 138 9.99 -13.46 -5.87
C MET A 138 11.37 -12.83 -5.84
N ALA A 139 12.03 -12.68 -6.99
CA ALA A 139 13.33 -12.03 -7.08
C ALA A 139 13.28 -10.57 -6.62
N ILE A 140 12.25 -9.81 -7.01
CA ILE A 140 12.03 -8.44 -6.52
C ILE A 140 11.85 -8.43 -5.00
N ALA A 141 11.01 -9.32 -4.46
CA ALA A 141 10.84 -9.41 -3.00
C ALA A 141 12.17 -9.71 -2.29
N ASP A 142 13.01 -10.57 -2.87
CA ASP A 142 14.32 -10.93 -2.32
C ASP A 142 15.30 -9.75 -2.36
N ILE A 143 15.31 -8.97 -3.45
CA ILE A 143 16.09 -7.74 -3.56
C ILE A 143 15.70 -6.76 -2.44
N TYR A 144 14.40 -6.51 -2.26
CA TYR A 144 13.93 -5.63 -1.19
C TYR A 144 14.35 -6.14 0.20
N ARG A 145 14.18 -7.45 0.47
CA ARG A 145 14.57 -8.06 1.74
C ARG A 145 16.07 -7.98 2.00
N SER A 146 16.89 -8.11 0.96
CA SER A 146 18.35 -8.00 1.10
C SER A 146 18.80 -6.60 1.54
N GLY A 147 18.00 -5.56 1.27
CA GLY A 147 18.23 -4.19 1.73
C GLY A 147 17.66 -3.87 3.11
N ASP A 148 17.11 -4.82 3.86
CA ASP A 148 16.45 -4.54 5.16
C ASP A 148 17.40 -4.08 6.27
N HIS A 149 18.70 -4.28 6.10
CA HIS A 149 19.74 -3.79 7.00
C HIS A 149 20.17 -2.34 6.70
N LEU A 150 19.71 -1.77 5.59
CA LEU A 150 20.01 -0.40 5.15
C LEU A 150 18.83 0.52 5.44
N GLN A 151 19.07 1.83 5.45
CA GLN A 151 18.03 2.86 5.65
C GLN A 151 18.22 4.04 4.68
N GLY A 152 17.18 4.88 4.57
CA GLY A 152 17.23 6.14 3.83
C GLY A 152 17.76 6.02 2.40
N VAL A 153 18.60 6.99 2.00
CA VAL A 153 19.16 7.10 0.65
C VAL A 153 20.03 5.90 0.28
N GLU A 154 20.77 5.34 1.24
CA GLU A 154 21.62 4.16 1.02
C GLU A 154 20.78 2.95 0.63
N ARG A 155 19.67 2.69 1.35
CA ARG A 155 18.73 1.62 0.98
C ARG A 155 18.13 1.85 -0.39
N THR A 156 17.72 3.08 -0.69
CA THR A 156 17.16 3.43 -2.01
C THR A 156 18.15 3.15 -3.12
N ALA A 157 19.39 3.62 -3.00
CA ALA A 157 20.43 3.39 -4.00
C ALA A 157 20.71 1.90 -4.20
N PHE A 158 20.87 1.15 -3.10
CA PHE A 158 21.09 -0.30 -3.14
C PHE A 158 19.97 -1.05 -3.86
N ILE A 159 18.70 -0.78 -3.52
CA ILE A 159 17.55 -1.44 -4.14
C ILE A 159 17.46 -1.07 -5.63
N VAL A 160 17.62 0.21 -5.97
CA VAL A 160 17.57 0.67 -7.37
C VAL A 160 18.66 0.01 -8.22
N ASP A 161 19.89 -0.06 -7.73
CA ASP A 161 21.00 -0.67 -8.46
C ASP A 161 20.82 -2.19 -8.60
N ALA A 162 20.33 -2.86 -7.57
CA ALA A 162 20.00 -4.28 -7.62
C ALA A 162 18.87 -4.58 -8.63
N LEU A 163 17.81 -3.76 -8.66
CA LEU A 163 16.72 -3.88 -9.62
C LEU A 163 17.19 -3.65 -11.06
N LYS A 164 18.02 -2.62 -11.31
CA LYS A 164 18.61 -2.36 -12.63
C LYS A 164 19.49 -3.51 -13.10
N LYS A 165 20.31 -4.06 -12.20
CA LYS A 165 21.16 -5.22 -12.50
C LYS A 165 20.32 -6.45 -12.81
N TYR A 166 19.24 -6.67 -12.07
CA TYR A 166 18.31 -7.77 -12.32
C TYR A 166 17.61 -7.61 -13.68
N GLU A 167 17.09 -6.41 -13.99
CA GLU A 167 16.47 -6.08 -15.27
C GLU A 167 17.42 -6.29 -16.46
N ALA A 168 18.68 -5.86 -16.33
CA ALA A 168 19.70 -6.05 -17.37
C ALA A 168 20.01 -7.51 -17.67
N GLY A 169 19.68 -8.44 -16.76
CA GLY A 169 19.82 -9.88 -17.00
C GLY A 169 18.81 -10.47 -17.98
N PHE A 170 17.78 -9.70 -18.39
CA PHE A 170 16.76 -10.09 -19.36
C PHE A 170 16.95 -9.43 -20.74
N GLN A 171 17.96 -8.58 -20.91
CA GLN A 171 18.28 -7.88 -22.16
C GLN A 171 19.15 -8.71 -23.10
#